data_AF-A0A537DX95-F1
#
_entry.id   AF-A0A537DX95-F1
#
_cell.length_a   1.000
_cell.length_b   1.000
_cell.length_c   1.000
_cell.angle_alpha   90.00
_cell.angle_beta   90.00
_cell.angle_gamma   90.00
#
_symmetry.space_group_name_H-M   'P 1'
#
loop_
_entity.id
_entity.type
_entity.pdbx_description
1 polymer ?
#
loop_
_entity_poly.entity_id
_entity_poly.type
_entity_poly.pdbx_seq_one_letter_code
_entity_poly.pdbx_strand_id
1 'polypeptide(L)'
;MSLRAMVASIRVGWYREFNWTNPLTGFSLRTVGPLASVIAASTVYYVGSTNNIPPSFDPSRLAYILIGAALYAHVAAYSWVPTLAIAEGKWTYVFPQVYISPHSSLPYLTGRTLASFVTSTLTVIVSLVLSFYVLSSVFHTNIPFIVSPLSVGLLFFAMLVNIFAALGLGLLLSAYALFATKFEWALP
;
A
#
# COMPACT_ATOMS: atom_id res chain seq x y z
N MET A 1 -17.57 19.56 -3.26
CA MET A 1 -16.17 19.13 -3.46
C MET A 1 -15.77 19.47 -4.90
N SER A 2 -14.85 20.41 -5.14
CA SER A 2 -14.49 20.73 -6.53
C SER A 2 -13.52 19.67 -7.06
N LEU A 3 -13.84 19.04 -8.19
CA LEU A 3 -13.00 18.04 -8.86
C LEU A 3 -11.54 18.54 -9.02
N ARG A 4 -11.39 19.84 -9.26
CA ARG A 4 -10.09 20.54 -9.37
C ARG A 4 -9.23 20.41 -8.12
N ALA A 5 -9.82 20.53 -6.92
CA ALA A 5 -9.08 20.41 -5.66
C ALA A 5 -8.58 18.98 -5.44
N MET A 6 -9.37 17.97 -5.83
CA MET A 6 -8.96 16.57 -5.75
C MET A 6 -7.80 16.27 -6.71
N VAL A 7 -7.90 16.70 -7.98
CA VAL A 7 -6.84 16.51 -8.98
C VAL A 7 -5.55 17.22 -8.57
N ALA A 8 -5.65 18.46 -8.05
CA ALA A 8 -4.50 19.18 -7.52
C ALA A 8 -3.85 18.43 -6.35
N SER A 9 -4.66 17.87 -5.45
CA SER A 9 -4.18 17.10 -4.30
C SER A 9 -3.50 15.79 -4.71
N ILE A 10 -4.04 15.08 -5.70
CA ILE A 10 -3.40 13.89 -6.30
C ILE A 10 -2.04 14.26 -6.89
N ARG A 11 -1.98 15.39 -7.63
CA ARG A 11 -0.74 15.86 -8.25
C ARG A 11 0.32 16.24 -7.21
N VAL A 12 -0.08 16.93 -6.13
CA VAL A 12 0.81 17.24 -5.01
C VAL A 12 1.30 15.95 -4.35
N GLY A 13 0.41 14.98 -4.14
CA GLY A 13 0.78 13.64 -3.67
C GLY A 13 1.84 13.01 -4.56
N TRP A 14 1.61 12.96 -5.87
CA TRP A 14 2.56 12.39 -6.83
C TRP A 14 3.94 13.02 -6.76
N TYR A 15 4.02 14.36 -6.81
CA TYR A 15 5.30 15.07 -6.73
C TYR A 15 6.01 14.80 -5.42
N ARG A 16 5.28 14.72 -4.31
CA ARG A 16 5.87 14.41 -3.02
C ARG A 16 6.46 13.00 -2.96
N GLU A 17 5.75 12.02 -3.51
CA GLU A 17 6.15 10.62 -3.44
C GLU A 17 7.33 10.28 -4.38
N PHE A 18 7.43 10.94 -5.54
CA PHE A 18 8.43 10.62 -6.57
C PHE A 18 9.50 11.69 -6.84
N ASN A 19 9.24 13.00 -6.65
CA ASN A 19 10.23 14.03 -7.03
C ASN A 19 11.32 14.27 -5.97
N TRP A 20 11.23 13.64 -4.79
CA TRP A 20 12.26 13.83 -3.76
C TRP A 20 13.59 13.14 -4.09
N THR A 21 13.61 12.23 -5.07
CA THR A 21 14.82 11.52 -5.53
C THR A 21 14.70 11.12 -7.00
N ASN A 22 15.70 10.43 -7.56
CA ASN A 22 15.60 9.82 -8.88
C ASN A 22 14.41 8.82 -8.88
N PRO A 23 13.49 8.89 -9.86
CA PRO A 23 12.29 8.05 -9.88
C PRO A 23 12.59 6.54 -9.78
N LEU A 24 13.72 6.07 -10.34
CA LEU A 24 14.13 4.67 -10.25
C LEU A 24 14.50 4.28 -8.81
N THR A 25 15.29 5.11 -8.13
CA THR A 25 15.71 4.88 -6.74
C THR A 25 14.53 4.93 -5.79
N GLY A 26 13.62 5.91 -5.99
CA GLY A 26 12.40 6.01 -5.20
C GLY A 26 11.49 4.79 -5.37
N PHE A 27 11.37 4.30 -6.61
CA PHE A 27 10.61 3.10 -6.91
C PHE A 27 11.24 1.85 -6.28
N SER A 28 12.56 1.65 -6.43
CA SER A 28 13.25 0.48 -5.87
C SER A 28 13.18 0.42 -4.34
N LEU A 29 13.32 1.56 -3.66
CA LEU A 29 13.22 1.58 -2.19
C LEU A 29 11.81 1.21 -1.71
N ARG A 30 10.78 1.58 -2.47
CA ARG A 30 9.38 1.25 -2.15
C ARG A 30 9.01 -0.18 -2.49
N THR A 31 9.68 -0.83 -3.43
CA THR A 31 9.42 -2.24 -3.76
C THR A 31 10.04 -3.21 -2.75
N VAL A 32 11.12 -2.81 -2.05
CA VAL A 32 11.80 -3.65 -1.04
C VAL A 32 10.85 -4.10 0.07
N GLY A 33 10.03 -3.20 0.63
CA GLY A 33 9.11 -3.52 1.72
C GLY A 33 8.08 -4.60 1.34
N PRO A 34 7.26 -4.39 0.28
CA PRO A 34 6.33 -5.39 -0.22
C PRO A 34 7.00 -6.70 -0.64
N LEU A 35 8.17 -6.64 -1.28
CA LEU A 35 8.94 -7.83 -1.66
C LEU A 35 9.34 -8.66 -0.44
N ALA A 36 9.92 -8.01 0.57
CA ALA A 36 10.33 -8.67 1.81
C ALA A 36 9.14 -9.29 2.54
N SER A 37 7.99 -8.61 2.58
CA SER A 37 6.76 -9.14 3.19
C SER A 37 6.28 -10.44 2.52
N VAL A 38 6.27 -10.48 1.18
CA VAL A 38 5.84 -11.67 0.42
C VAL A 38 6.81 -12.84 0.61
N ILE A 39 8.11 -12.57 0.52
CA ILE A 39 9.15 -13.60 0.68
C ILE A 39 9.13 -14.14 2.11
N ALA A 40 9.01 -13.28 3.13
CA ALA A 40 8.96 -13.70 4.52
C ALA A 40 7.75 -14.61 4.80
N ALA A 41 6.55 -14.20 4.37
CA ALA A 41 5.34 -15.01 4.56
C ALA A 41 5.45 -16.39 3.87
N SER A 42 5.99 -16.41 2.65
CA SER A 42 6.20 -17.64 1.88
C SER A 42 7.25 -18.55 2.52
N THR A 43 8.32 -17.97 3.10
CA THR A 43 9.38 -18.71 3.78
C THR A 43 8.86 -19.36 5.07
N VAL A 44 8.07 -18.63 5.85
CA VAL A 44 7.45 -19.18 7.08
C VAL A 44 6.56 -20.38 6.73
N TYR A 45 5.75 -20.29 5.66
CA TYR A 45 4.95 -21.42 5.22
C TYR A 45 5.80 -22.61 4.77
N TYR A 46 6.86 -22.37 4.01
CA TYR A 46 7.78 -23.43 3.56
C TYR A 46 8.41 -24.15 4.76
N VAL A 47 9.06 -23.42 5.66
CA VAL A 47 9.71 -23.99 6.85
C VAL A 47 8.70 -24.71 7.76
N GLY A 48 7.50 -24.15 7.93
CA GLY A 48 6.46 -24.77 8.75
C GLY A 48 5.91 -26.08 8.14
N SER A 49 5.76 -26.13 6.81
CA SER A 49 5.21 -27.31 6.13
C SER A 49 6.23 -28.43 5.92
N THR A 50 7.52 -28.10 5.77
CA THR A 50 8.60 -29.09 5.68
C THR A 50 8.92 -29.75 7.02
N ASN A 51 8.75 -29.02 8.14
CA ASN A 51 9.03 -29.53 9.49
C ASN A 51 7.84 -30.25 10.14
N ASN A 52 6.68 -30.30 9.49
CA ASN A 52 5.52 -31.07 9.97
C ASN A 52 5.72 -32.57 9.73
N ILE A 53 5.18 -33.40 10.64
CA ILE A 53 5.17 -34.87 10.52
C ILE A 53 3.71 -35.33 10.47
N PRO A 54 3.20 -35.84 9.33
CA PRO A 54 3.88 -35.99 8.03
C PRO A 54 4.04 -34.64 7.28
N PRO A 55 5.06 -34.53 6.41
CA PRO A 55 5.29 -33.32 5.62
C PRO A 55 4.10 -33.09 4.67
N SER A 56 3.52 -31.89 4.75
CA SER A 56 2.29 -31.50 4.03
C SER A 56 2.51 -30.22 3.22
N PHE A 57 3.57 -30.22 2.41
CA PHE A 57 3.84 -29.13 1.49
C PHE A 57 2.91 -29.19 0.27
N ASP A 58 2.14 -28.12 0.08
CA ASP A 58 1.21 -27.99 -1.05
C ASP A 58 1.52 -26.69 -1.81
N PRO A 59 1.99 -26.77 -3.07
CA PRO A 59 2.30 -25.59 -3.90
C PRO A 59 1.10 -24.64 -4.08
N SER A 60 -0.13 -25.15 -4.04
CA SER A 60 -1.33 -24.32 -4.21
C SER A 60 -1.57 -23.39 -3.01
N ARG A 61 -1.25 -23.87 -1.80
CA ARG A 61 -1.34 -23.07 -0.57
C ARG A 61 -0.25 -22.00 -0.53
N LEU A 62 0.95 -22.32 -1.04
CA LEU A 62 2.02 -21.33 -1.19
C LEU A 62 1.59 -20.19 -2.13
N ALA A 63 0.97 -20.52 -3.28
CA ALA A 63 0.45 -19.51 -4.20
C ALA A 63 -0.60 -18.60 -3.54
N TYR A 64 -1.50 -19.19 -2.73
CA TYR A 64 -2.50 -18.44 -1.97
C TYR A 64 -1.85 -17.47 -0.97
N ILE A 65 -0.85 -17.92 -0.21
CA ILE A 65 -0.12 -17.09 0.77
C ILE A 65 0.66 -15.98 0.07
N LEU A 66 1.32 -16.27 -1.04
CA LEU A 66 2.10 -15.32 -1.83
C LEU A 66 1.21 -14.16 -2.31
N ILE A 67 0.07 -14.49 -2.93
CA ILE A 67 -0.90 -13.48 -3.41
C ILE A 67 -1.48 -12.71 -2.22
N GLY A 68 -1.89 -13.41 -1.16
CA GLY A 68 -2.45 -12.79 0.05
C GLY A 68 -1.50 -11.80 0.70
N ALA A 69 -0.23 -12.16 0.85
CA ALA A 69 0.80 -11.30 1.43
C ALA A 69 1.06 -10.05 0.56
N ALA A 70 1.07 -10.20 -0.77
CA ALA A 70 1.26 -9.09 -1.69
C ALA A 70 0.09 -8.09 -1.60
N LEU A 71 -1.14 -8.59 -1.59
CA LEU A 71 -2.35 -7.79 -1.44
C LEU A 71 -2.44 -7.11 -0.07
N TYR A 72 -2.01 -7.81 0.99
CA TYR A 72 -1.93 -7.21 2.32
C TYR A 72 -0.91 -6.07 2.38
N ALA A 73 0.29 -6.27 1.82
CA ALA A 73 1.31 -5.22 1.72
C ALA A 73 0.80 -4.02 0.91
N HIS A 74 -0.01 -4.26 -0.12
CA HIS A 74 -0.68 -3.20 -0.87
C HIS A 74 -1.56 -2.35 0.04
N VAL A 75 -2.51 -2.96 0.75
CA VAL A 75 -3.46 -2.28 1.66
C VAL A 75 -2.74 -1.52 2.76
N ALA A 76 -1.72 -2.14 3.36
CA ALA A 76 -0.93 -1.53 4.43
C ALA A 76 -0.22 -0.25 3.97
N ALA A 77 0.30 -0.24 2.74
CA ALA A 77 1.09 0.90 2.24
C ALA A 77 0.29 2.20 2.11
N TYR A 78 -0.97 2.15 1.65
CA TYR A 78 -1.75 3.38 1.41
C TYR A 78 -2.79 3.70 2.50
N SER A 79 -3.17 2.73 3.34
CA SER A 79 -4.12 2.97 4.45
C SER A 79 -3.57 3.93 5.51
N TRP A 80 -2.26 3.95 5.72
CA TRP A 80 -1.61 4.82 6.72
C TRP A 80 -1.27 6.23 6.19
N VAL A 81 -1.39 6.47 4.87
CA VAL A 81 -0.96 7.72 4.23
C VAL A 81 -1.72 8.96 4.69
N PRO A 82 -3.05 8.93 4.89
CA PRO A 82 -3.76 10.07 5.47
C PRO A 82 -3.21 10.50 6.82
N THR A 83 -2.92 9.55 7.69
CA THR A 83 -2.33 9.81 9.02
C THR A 83 -0.96 10.43 8.92
N LEU A 84 -0.09 9.91 8.05
CA LEU A 84 1.21 10.53 7.77
C LEU A 84 1.07 11.94 7.21
N ALA A 85 0.13 12.15 6.28
CA ALA A 85 -0.08 13.45 5.67
C ALA A 85 -0.45 14.54 6.69
N ILE A 86 -1.18 14.17 7.76
CA ILE A 86 -1.48 15.06 8.88
C ILE A 86 -0.25 15.26 9.75
N ALA A 87 0.40 14.17 10.19
CA ALA A 87 1.56 14.26 11.07
C ALA A 87 2.66 15.13 10.43
N GLU A 88 3.11 14.80 9.23
CA GLU A 88 4.14 15.52 8.48
C GLU A 88 3.70 16.95 8.13
N GLY A 89 2.42 17.13 7.83
CA GLY A 89 1.86 18.44 7.53
C GLY A 89 1.78 19.35 8.76
N LYS A 90 1.64 18.80 9.97
CA LYS A 90 1.80 19.57 11.23
C LYS A 90 3.25 20.04 11.40
N TRP A 91 4.23 19.17 11.14
CA TRP A 91 5.66 19.52 11.21
C TRP A 91 6.06 20.60 10.20
N THR A 92 5.49 20.58 9.00
CA THR A 92 5.84 21.50 7.89
C THR A 92 4.91 22.71 7.82
N TYR A 93 3.97 22.88 8.75
CA TYR A 93 2.91 23.90 8.73
C TYR A 93 2.00 23.90 7.49
N VAL A 94 2.06 22.87 6.64
CA VAL A 94 1.20 22.73 5.44
C VAL A 94 -0.22 22.32 5.84
N PHE A 95 -0.37 21.40 6.79
CA PHE A 95 -1.69 20.90 7.16
C PHE A 95 -2.57 21.94 7.86
N PRO A 96 -2.06 22.78 8.79
CA PRO A 96 -2.84 23.90 9.34
C PRO A 96 -3.40 24.83 8.25
N GLN A 97 -2.61 25.16 7.23
CA GLN A 97 -3.05 26.00 6.10
C GLN A 97 -4.20 25.36 5.32
N VAL A 98 -4.12 24.05 5.08
CA VAL A 98 -5.18 23.27 4.43
C VAL A 98 -6.41 23.17 5.35
N TYR A 99 -6.21 22.95 6.65
CA TYR A 99 -7.27 22.75 7.63
C TYR A 99 -8.13 24.00 7.86
N ILE A 100 -7.52 25.20 7.87
CA ILE A 100 -8.24 26.47 8.05
C ILE A 100 -9.23 26.74 6.90
N SER A 101 -8.98 26.19 5.71
CA SER A 101 -9.92 26.33 4.60
C SER A 101 -11.04 25.29 4.68
N PRO A 102 -12.33 25.69 4.83
CA PRO A 102 -13.44 24.81 5.22
C PRO A 102 -13.82 23.71 4.21
N HIS A 103 -13.12 23.60 3.08
CA HIS A 103 -13.41 22.63 2.03
C HIS A 103 -12.19 21.91 1.43
N SER A 104 -10.96 22.09 1.94
CA SER A 104 -9.77 21.50 1.29
C SER A 104 -9.14 20.32 2.03
N SER A 105 -9.43 20.11 3.32
CA SER A 105 -8.84 19.03 4.12
C SER A 105 -9.20 17.63 3.63
N LEU A 106 -10.48 17.34 3.42
CA LEU A 106 -10.93 16.04 2.88
C LEU A 106 -10.39 15.77 1.45
N PRO A 107 -10.49 16.71 0.48
CA PRO A 107 -9.86 16.56 -0.83
C PRO A 107 -8.36 16.32 -0.81
N TYR A 108 -7.65 16.97 0.12
CA TYR A 108 -6.23 16.79 0.31
C TYR A 108 -5.88 15.38 0.76
N LEU A 109 -6.54 14.89 1.82
CA LEU A 109 -6.30 13.55 2.36
C LEU A 109 -6.71 12.46 1.36
N THR A 110 -7.88 12.59 0.75
CA THR A 110 -8.34 11.65 -0.29
C THR A 110 -7.40 11.63 -1.50
N GLY A 111 -6.96 12.79 -1.99
CA GLY A 111 -6.00 12.87 -3.09
C GLY A 111 -4.65 12.25 -2.75
N ARG A 112 -4.17 12.41 -1.51
CA ARG A 112 -2.95 11.75 -1.00
C ARG A 112 -3.09 10.23 -0.99
N THR A 113 -4.21 9.70 -0.53
CA THR A 113 -4.47 8.25 -0.55
C THR A 113 -4.54 7.70 -1.97
N LEU A 114 -5.23 8.40 -2.88
CA LEU A 114 -5.36 7.98 -4.27
C LEU A 114 -4.00 7.95 -4.98
N ALA A 115 -3.16 8.97 -4.76
CA ALA A 115 -1.80 8.98 -5.29
C ALA A 115 -1.01 7.76 -4.76
N SER A 116 -1.07 7.51 -3.44
CA SER A 116 -0.39 6.37 -2.84
C SER A 116 -0.92 5.03 -3.33
N PHE A 117 -2.23 4.90 -3.57
CA PHE A 117 -2.84 3.70 -4.12
C PHE A 117 -2.19 3.35 -5.46
N VAL A 118 -2.14 4.30 -6.40
CA VAL A 118 -1.50 4.11 -7.72
C VAL A 118 -0.04 3.69 -7.57
N THR A 119 0.71 4.38 -6.69
CA THR A 119 2.13 4.02 -6.46
C THR A 119 2.29 2.61 -5.89
N SER A 120 1.44 2.23 -4.94
CA SER A 120 1.47 0.94 -4.26
C SER A 120 1.05 -0.20 -5.20
N THR A 121 0.12 0.06 -6.13
CA THR A 121 -0.28 -0.94 -7.13
C THR A 121 0.91 -1.30 -8.01
N LEU A 122 1.69 -0.31 -8.46
CA LEU A 122 2.89 -0.54 -9.27
C LEU A 122 3.96 -1.32 -8.49
N THR A 123 4.22 -0.94 -7.24
CA THR A 123 5.27 -1.61 -6.44
C THR A 123 4.89 -3.03 -6.07
N VAL A 124 3.61 -3.31 -5.81
CA VAL A 124 3.11 -4.66 -5.48
C VAL A 124 3.08 -5.58 -6.69
N ILE A 125 2.72 -5.06 -7.87
CA ILE A 125 2.80 -5.86 -9.11
C ILE A 125 4.25 -6.30 -9.34
N VAL A 126 5.20 -5.37 -9.23
CA VAL A 126 6.63 -5.70 -9.39
C VAL A 126 7.11 -6.65 -8.29
N SER A 127 6.71 -6.43 -7.04
CA SER A 127 7.12 -7.32 -5.94
C SER A 127 6.54 -8.72 -6.08
N LEU A 128 5.31 -8.86 -6.57
CA LEU A 128 4.68 -10.16 -6.80
C LEU A 128 5.38 -10.93 -7.92
N VAL A 129 5.69 -10.26 -9.04
CA VAL A 129 6.43 -10.86 -10.15
C VAL A 129 7.83 -11.30 -9.71
N LEU A 130 8.57 -10.43 -9.04
CA LEU A 130 9.91 -10.75 -8.53
C LEU A 130 9.87 -11.88 -7.50
N SER A 131 8.92 -11.85 -6.56
CA SER A 131 8.78 -12.90 -5.56
C SER A 131 8.48 -14.25 -6.21
N PHE A 132 7.61 -14.28 -7.23
CA PHE A 132 7.32 -15.50 -7.96
C PHE A 132 8.58 -16.12 -8.58
N TYR A 133 9.41 -15.32 -9.26
CA TYR A 133 10.67 -15.80 -9.84
C TYR A 133 11.68 -16.27 -8.77
N VAL A 134 11.84 -15.50 -7.68
CA VAL A 134 12.76 -15.85 -6.59
C VAL A 134 12.30 -17.15 -5.91
N LEU A 135 11.03 -17.28 -5.57
CA LEU A 135 10.48 -18.43 -4.86
C LEU A 135 10.47 -19.70 -5.73
N SER A 136 10.17 -19.55 -7.03
CA SER A 136 10.24 -20.67 -7.97
C SER A 136 11.68 -21.21 -8.10
N SER A 137 12.67 -20.32 -8.15
CA SER A 137 14.09 -20.68 -8.19
C SER A 137 14.57 -21.33 -6.88
N VAL A 138 14.25 -20.74 -5.74
CA VAL A 138 14.74 -21.21 -4.43
C VAL A 138 14.10 -22.54 -4.02
N PHE A 139 12.78 -22.66 -4.17
CA PHE A 139 12.05 -23.85 -3.72
C PHE A 139 11.96 -24.95 -4.77
N HIS A 140 12.50 -24.75 -5.98
CA HIS A 140 12.50 -25.72 -7.09
C HIS A 140 11.10 -26.31 -7.38
N THR A 141 10.05 -25.55 -7.11
CA THR A 141 8.65 -25.99 -7.23
C THR A 141 7.91 -25.12 -8.23
N ASN A 142 7.08 -25.76 -9.06
CA ASN A 142 6.20 -25.05 -9.97
C ASN A 142 5.01 -24.52 -9.17
N ILE A 143 5.06 -23.22 -8.86
CA ILE A 143 3.96 -22.51 -8.21
C ILE A 143 2.86 -22.31 -9.26
N PRO A 144 1.64 -22.84 -9.07
CA PRO A 144 0.57 -22.70 -10.04
C PRO A 144 0.03 -21.27 -10.02
N PHE A 145 0.45 -20.44 -10.98
CA PHE A 145 -0.07 -19.09 -11.17
C PHE A 145 -1.06 -19.08 -12.35
N ILE A 146 -2.33 -19.35 -12.06
CA ILE A 146 -3.39 -19.42 -13.07
C ILE A 146 -3.94 -18.00 -13.30
N VAL A 147 -3.53 -17.39 -14.42
CA VAL A 147 -4.07 -16.09 -14.85
C VAL A 147 -5.20 -16.34 -15.83
N SER A 148 -6.44 -16.29 -15.33
CA SER A 148 -7.64 -16.34 -16.18
C SER A 148 -8.26 -14.93 -16.32
N PRO A 149 -8.95 -14.61 -17.43
CA PRO A 149 -9.65 -13.33 -17.57
C PRO A 149 -10.61 -13.04 -16.41
N LEU A 150 -11.27 -14.08 -15.89
CA LEU A 150 -12.14 -14.00 -14.72
C LEU A 150 -11.36 -13.57 -13.46
N SER A 151 -10.21 -14.20 -13.20
CA SER A 151 -9.38 -13.85 -12.03
C SER A 151 -8.89 -12.40 -12.06
N VAL A 152 -8.52 -11.90 -13.25
CA VAL A 152 -8.10 -10.50 -13.44
C VAL A 152 -9.28 -9.54 -13.23
N GLY A 153 -10.46 -9.88 -13.75
CA GLY A 153 -11.67 -9.10 -13.53
C GLY A 153 -12.06 -9.01 -12.05
N LEU A 154 -12.01 -10.15 -11.33
CA LEU A 154 -12.27 -10.20 -9.89
C LEU A 154 -11.23 -9.41 -9.09
N LEU A 155 -9.95 -9.48 -9.47
CA LEU A 155 -8.89 -8.68 -8.84
C LEU A 155 -9.13 -7.18 -9.02
N PHE A 156 -9.51 -6.74 -10.23
CA PHE A 156 -9.83 -5.35 -10.49
C PHE A 156 -11.02 -4.86 -9.66
N PHE A 157 -12.09 -5.66 -9.59
CA PHE A 157 -13.24 -5.34 -8.75
C PHE A 157 -12.87 -5.29 -7.26
N ALA A 158 -12.06 -6.24 -6.78
CA ALA A 158 -11.55 -6.23 -5.41
C ALA A 158 -10.74 -4.97 -5.12
N MET A 159 -9.88 -4.52 -6.05
CA MET A 159 -9.11 -3.28 -5.92
C MET A 159 -10.00 -2.04 -5.84
N LEU A 160 -11.06 -1.98 -6.63
CA LEU A 160 -12.03 -0.88 -6.57
C LEU A 160 -12.76 -0.83 -5.23
N VAL A 161 -13.24 -1.96 -4.70
CA VAL A 161 -13.89 -1.98 -3.38
C VAL A 161 -12.89 -1.62 -2.28
N ASN A 162 -11.66 -2.12 -2.39
CA ASN A 162 -10.59 -1.91 -1.44
C ASN A 162 -10.18 -0.43 -1.31
N ILE A 163 -10.26 0.36 -2.40
CA ILE A 163 -9.95 1.79 -2.33
C ILE A 163 -10.91 2.54 -1.39
N PHE A 164 -12.19 2.20 -1.42
CA PHE A 164 -13.20 2.83 -0.55
C PHE A 164 -13.04 2.40 0.90
N ALA A 165 -12.78 1.11 1.14
CA ALA A 165 -12.55 0.57 2.49
C ALA A 165 -11.34 1.23 3.16
N ALA A 166 -10.22 1.30 2.44
CA ALA A 166 -9.00 1.88 2.98
C ALA A 166 -9.01 3.41 3.03
N LEU A 167 -9.81 4.10 2.20
CA LEU A 167 -10.12 5.51 2.41
C LEU A 167 -10.87 5.73 3.72
N GLY A 168 -11.88 4.90 4.02
CA GLY A 168 -12.62 4.96 5.28
C GLY A 168 -11.72 4.73 6.50
N LEU A 169 -10.91 3.68 6.47
CA LEU A 169 -9.92 3.40 7.52
C LEU A 169 -8.90 4.54 7.65
N GLY A 170 -8.28 4.97 6.55
CA GLY A 170 -7.29 6.03 6.57
C GLY A 170 -7.84 7.34 7.11
N LEU A 171 -9.09 7.70 6.77
CA LEU A 171 -9.74 8.89 7.32
C LEU A 171 -10.00 8.76 8.82
N LEU A 172 -10.44 7.60 9.31
CA LEU A 172 -10.60 7.36 10.76
C LEU A 172 -9.28 7.47 11.51
N LEU A 173 -8.22 6.84 11.00
CA LEU A 173 -6.87 6.94 11.58
C LEU A 173 -6.33 8.38 11.52
N SER A 174 -6.68 9.13 10.47
CA SER A 174 -6.29 10.53 10.34
C SER A 174 -7.02 11.43 11.35
N ALA A 175 -8.31 11.16 11.61
CA ALA A 175 -9.07 11.84 12.64
C ALA A 175 -8.45 11.59 14.01
N TYR A 176 -8.11 10.34 14.32
CA TYR A 176 -7.37 10.01 15.54
C TYR A 176 -6.03 10.76 15.62
N ALA A 177 -5.27 10.83 14.52
CA ALA A 177 -3.99 11.53 14.48
C ALA A 177 -4.12 13.04 14.71
N LEU A 178 -5.25 13.66 14.34
CA LEU A 178 -5.51 15.07 14.67
C LEU A 178 -5.53 15.28 16.19
N PHE A 179 -6.22 14.41 16.91
CA PHE A 179 -6.38 14.50 18.37
C PHE A 179 -5.17 13.98 19.16
N ALA A 180 -4.53 12.90 18.69
CA ALA A 180 -3.53 12.18 19.48
C ALA A 180 -2.10 12.73 19.36
N THR A 181 -1.76 13.40 18.26
CA THR A 181 -0.37 13.87 18.07
C THR A 181 -0.12 15.14 18.87
N LYS A 182 0.69 15.00 19.94
CA LYS A 182 1.15 16.03 20.91
C LYS A 182 1.92 17.23 20.33
N PHE A 183 1.88 17.46 19.01
CA PHE A 183 2.33 18.74 18.43
C PHE A 183 1.22 19.77 18.64
N GLU A 184 1.05 20.15 19.91
CA GLU A 184 0.09 21.14 20.42
C GLU A 184 0.36 22.55 19.87
N TRP A 185 1.53 22.78 19.27
CA TRP A 185 2.05 24.08 18.88
C TRP A 185 1.57 24.60 17.50
N ALA A 186 0.67 23.89 16.83
CA ALA A 186 0.27 24.22 15.45
C ALA A 186 -1.24 24.14 15.18
N LEU A 187 -2.07 24.14 16.22
CA LEU A 187 -3.48 24.51 16.11
C LEU A 187 -3.66 25.76 16.98
N PRO A 188 -4.33 26.83 16.49
CA PRO A 188 -4.78 27.89 17.39
C PRO A 188 -5.70 27.34 18.48
#